data_AF-C0Z3R4-F1
#
_entry.id   AF-C0Z3R4-F1
#
_cell.length_a   1.000
_cell.length_b   1.000
_cell.length_c   1.000
_cell.angle_alpha   90.00
_cell.angle_beta   90.00
_cell.angle_gamma   90.00
#
_symmetry.space_group_name_H-M   'P 1'
#
loop_
_entity.id
_entity.type
_entity.pdbx_description
1 polymer ?
#
loop_
_entity_poly.entity_id
_entity_poly.type
_entity_poly.pdbx_seq_one_letter_code
_entity_poly.pdbx_strand_id
1 'polypeptide(L)'
;MSNFSWKAAVETNITTLKILGLWPKGDETYKLNFYTLYAVFGVIGLLCAHSFVQIFNIYFIVDDLEAFTSSIFVTLSCLGTVAKTYYLLQNMQMLKELFISINKDIFQPKNNKQILLVEPSIKFWQRFYLIFRVLCYCTTFFWSSYPILDKWTKDHRLPFLAWYPYDSTKSPFYELTYIHQVVSIWYLVSASLNIDMLIAALNMFVGAQCDLLCDNLRNIGQNSKEIGKNLVKCIEHHREILR
;
A
#
# COMPACT_ATOMS: atom_id res chain seq x y z
N MET A 1 -3.49 -1.19 -32.54
CA MET A 1 -3.50 -0.28 -31.38
C MET A 1 -2.83 -1.02 -30.24
N SER A 2 -1.81 -0.44 -29.60
CA SER A 2 -1.19 -1.05 -28.41
C SER A 2 -2.23 -1.15 -27.30
N ASN A 3 -2.37 -2.33 -26.67
CA ASN A 3 -3.33 -2.54 -25.59
C ASN A 3 -3.08 -1.55 -24.44
N PHE A 4 -4.17 -1.03 -23.86
CA PHE A 4 -4.12 -0.13 -22.73
C PHE A 4 -3.67 -0.93 -21.49
N SER A 5 -2.52 -0.58 -20.90
CA SER A 5 -1.97 -1.32 -19.77
C SER A 5 -2.45 -0.72 -18.45
N TRP A 6 -3.53 -1.30 -17.90
CA TRP A 6 -4.00 -1.01 -16.55
C TRP A 6 -2.92 -1.28 -15.49
N LYS A 7 -2.08 -2.29 -15.72
CA LYS A 7 -0.96 -2.63 -14.83
C LYS A 7 0.13 -1.56 -14.81
N ALA A 8 0.40 -0.93 -15.95
CA ALA A 8 1.37 0.17 -16.03
C ALA A 8 0.91 1.38 -15.19
N ALA A 9 -0.40 1.58 -15.05
CA ALA A 9 -0.94 2.69 -14.27
C ALA A 9 -0.47 2.67 -12.80
N VAL A 10 -0.31 1.48 -12.22
CA VAL A 10 0.01 1.24 -10.80
C VAL A 10 1.42 0.67 -10.58
N GLU A 11 2.25 0.64 -11.62
CA GLU A 11 3.56 -0.02 -11.60
C GLU A 11 4.48 0.49 -10.50
N THR A 12 4.48 1.80 -10.25
CA THR A 12 5.29 2.44 -9.19
C THR A 12 4.91 1.92 -7.79
N ASN A 13 3.62 1.76 -7.53
CA ASN A 13 3.11 1.23 -6.27
C ASN A 13 3.51 -0.23 -6.08
N ILE A 14 3.29 -1.06 -7.10
CA ILE A 14 3.69 -2.47 -7.09
C ILE A 14 5.21 -2.64 -6.95
N THR A 15 5.99 -1.78 -7.60
CA THR A 15 7.46 -1.79 -7.48
C THR A 15 7.90 -1.47 -6.06
N THR A 16 7.24 -0.52 -5.40
CA THR A 16 7.53 -0.22 -3.99
C THR A 16 7.19 -1.41 -3.10
N LEU A 17 6.04 -2.08 -3.31
CA LEU A 17 5.69 -3.30 -2.57
C LEU A 17 6.70 -4.43 -2.80
N LYS A 18 7.24 -4.60 -4.02
CA LYS A 18 8.32 -5.55 -4.32
C LYS A 18 9.59 -5.22 -3.54
N ILE A 19 9.97 -3.94 -3.48
CA ILE A 19 11.16 -3.49 -2.75
C ILE A 19 11.01 -3.79 -1.26
N LEU A 20 9.81 -3.59 -0.69
CA LEU A 20 9.52 -3.91 0.71
C LEU A 20 9.43 -5.42 1.02
N GLY A 21 9.58 -6.29 0.02
CA GLY A 21 9.39 -7.73 0.22
C GLY A 21 7.92 -8.15 0.24
N LEU A 22 6.96 -7.23 0.05
CA LEU A 22 5.53 -7.45 0.18
C LEU A 22 4.83 -7.92 -1.12
N TRP A 23 5.56 -8.00 -2.23
CA TRP A 23 5.01 -8.48 -3.51
C TRP A 23 5.98 -9.40 -4.26
N PRO A 24 5.84 -10.73 -4.20
CA PRO A 24 6.79 -11.65 -4.85
C PRO A 24 6.81 -11.47 -6.37
N LYS A 25 7.92 -11.85 -7.01
CA LYS A 25 8.04 -11.82 -8.47
C LYS A 25 7.18 -12.92 -9.11
N GLY A 26 6.74 -12.67 -10.35
CA GLY A 26 5.88 -13.59 -11.10
C GLY A 26 4.41 -13.52 -10.65
N ASP A 27 3.67 -14.56 -11.05
CA ASP A 27 2.23 -14.72 -10.82
C ASP A 27 1.90 -15.65 -9.64
N GLU A 28 2.95 -16.19 -9.00
CA GLU A 28 2.83 -17.12 -7.88
C GLU A 28 2.96 -16.40 -6.53
N THR A 29 2.61 -17.11 -5.46
CA THR A 29 2.81 -16.68 -4.06
C THR A 29 4.27 -16.83 -3.60
N TYR A 30 4.51 -16.55 -2.33
CA TYR A 30 5.81 -16.69 -1.68
C TYR A 30 6.30 -18.14 -1.73
N LYS A 31 7.51 -18.34 -2.28
CA LYS A 31 8.25 -19.62 -2.28
C LYS A 31 9.40 -19.57 -1.29
N LEU A 32 9.91 -20.72 -0.86
CA LEU A 32 11.07 -20.78 0.02
C LEU A 32 12.36 -20.37 -0.75
N ASN A 33 12.66 -19.08 -0.77
CA ASN A 33 13.82 -18.49 -1.45
C ASN A 33 14.33 -17.26 -0.68
N PHE A 34 15.44 -16.68 -1.13
CA PHE A 34 16.04 -15.48 -0.51
C PHE A 34 15.10 -14.28 -0.45
N TYR A 35 14.19 -14.14 -1.42
CA TYR A 35 13.21 -13.04 -1.41
C TYR A 35 12.20 -13.21 -0.28
N THR A 36 11.69 -14.42 -0.05
CA THR A 36 10.78 -14.69 1.08
C THR A 36 11.50 -14.57 2.41
N LEU A 37 12.77 -14.98 2.52
CA LEU A 37 13.56 -14.76 3.73
C LEU A 37 13.71 -13.25 4.03
N TYR A 38 14.00 -12.45 3.00
CA TYR A 38 14.03 -10.99 3.11
C TYR A 38 12.68 -10.40 3.54
N ALA A 39 11.58 -10.87 2.94
CA ALA A 39 10.24 -10.44 3.31
C ALA A 39 9.88 -10.78 4.76
N VAL A 40 10.23 -12.00 5.22
CA VAL A 40 10.04 -12.43 6.61
C VAL A 40 10.86 -11.56 7.56
N PHE A 41 12.11 -11.24 7.21
CA PHE A 41 12.93 -10.33 8.00
C PHE A 41 12.30 -8.92 8.08
N GLY A 42 11.81 -8.37 6.98
CA GLY A 42 11.13 -7.07 6.97
C GLY A 42 9.86 -7.07 7.81
N VAL A 43 8.98 -8.06 7.62
CA VAL A 43 7.71 -8.13 8.35
C VAL A 43 7.92 -8.43 9.83
N ILE A 44 8.73 -9.43 10.20
CA ILE A 44 8.91 -9.80 11.60
C ILE A 44 9.86 -8.82 12.30
N GLY A 45 11.02 -8.56 11.71
CA GLY A 45 12.11 -7.82 12.35
C GLY A 45 11.94 -6.30 12.35
N LEU A 46 11.29 -5.73 11.33
CA LEU A 46 11.04 -4.28 11.28
C LEU A 46 9.62 -3.96 11.75
N LEU A 47 8.60 -4.59 11.17
CA LEU A 47 7.21 -4.22 11.45
C LEU A 47 6.70 -4.80 12.78
N CYS A 48 6.73 -6.12 12.97
CA CYS A 48 6.17 -6.76 14.17
C CYS A 48 7.00 -6.45 15.43
N ALA A 49 8.33 -6.51 15.34
CA ALA A 49 9.19 -6.21 16.48
C ALA A 49 9.03 -4.75 16.95
N HIS A 50 8.99 -3.78 16.04
CA HIS A 50 8.75 -2.38 16.41
C HIS A 50 7.37 -2.20 17.06
N SER A 51 6.33 -2.82 16.49
CA SER A 51 4.97 -2.77 17.03
C SER A 51 4.91 -3.35 18.45
N PHE A 52 5.62 -4.46 18.70
CA PHE A 52 5.66 -5.11 20.01
C PHE A 52 6.30 -4.19 21.08
N VAL A 53 7.43 -3.57 20.75
CA VAL A 53 8.13 -2.64 21.66
C VAL A 53 7.25 -1.41 21.97
N GLN A 54 6.50 -0.89 20.99
CA GLN A 54 5.55 0.20 21.18
C GLN A 54 4.39 -0.18 22.12
N ILE A 55 3.79 -1.35 21.93
CA ILE A 55 2.73 -1.87 22.82
C ILE A 55 3.27 -2.01 24.24
N PHE A 56 4.46 -2.59 24.40
CA PHE A 56 5.04 -2.80 25.72
C PHE A 56 5.34 -1.46 26.44
N ASN A 57 5.74 -0.44 25.68
CA ASN A 57 6.00 0.90 26.21
C ASN A 57 4.75 1.55 26.82
N ILE A 58 3.56 1.31 26.25
CA ILE A 58 2.28 1.88 26.76
C ILE A 58 2.08 1.54 28.25
N TYR A 59 2.46 0.34 28.68
CA TYR A 59 2.31 -0.08 30.08
C TYR A 59 3.13 0.79 31.05
N PHE A 60 4.27 1.33 30.62
CA PHE A 60 5.17 2.13 31.47
C PHE A 60 4.81 3.62 31.51
N ILE A 61 4.07 4.10 30.53
CA ILE A 61 3.74 5.53 30.37
C ILE A 61 2.26 5.82 30.65
N VAL A 62 1.52 4.85 31.17
CA VAL A 62 0.06 4.96 31.41
C VAL A 62 -0.29 6.10 32.37
N ASP A 63 0.62 6.45 33.28
CA ASP A 63 0.41 7.51 34.27
C ASP A 63 0.62 8.92 33.70
N ASP A 64 1.30 9.05 32.55
CA ASP A 64 1.48 10.32 31.82
C ASP A 64 0.48 10.38 30.65
N LEU A 65 -0.61 11.12 30.83
CA LEU A 65 -1.69 11.19 29.86
C LEU A 65 -1.25 11.72 28.48
N GLU A 66 -0.29 12.65 28.44
CA GLU A 66 0.20 13.24 27.18
C GLU A 66 1.07 12.23 26.42
N ALA A 67 2.00 11.58 27.11
CA ALA A 67 2.84 10.53 26.53
C ALA A 67 1.99 9.31 26.12
N PHE A 68 1.02 8.93 26.94
CA PHE A 68 0.10 7.82 26.69
C PHE A 68 -0.74 8.05 25.43
N THR A 69 -1.40 9.20 25.32
CA THR A 69 -2.27 9.52 24.16
C THR A 69 -1.47 9.62 22.86
N SER A 70 -0.26 10.15 22.90
CA SER A 70 0.62 10.18 21.73
C SER A 70 1.07 8.78 21.31
N SER A 71 1.43 7.93 22.28
CA SER A 71 1.94 6.57 22.00
C SER A 71 0.85 5.59 21.58
N ILE A 72 -0.38 5.73 22.08
CA ILE A 72 -1.50 4.87 21.67
C ILE A 72 -1.88 5.12 20.21
N PHE A 73 -1.82 6.38 19.75
CA PHE A 73 -2.08 6.72 18.35
C PHE A 73 -1.08 6.04 17.40
N VAL A 74 0.22 6.08 17.74
CA VAL A 74 1.28 5.41 17.00
C VAL A 74 1.07 3.89 17.01
N THR A 75 0.79 3.33 18.19
CA THR A 75 0.61 1.88 18.36
C THR A 75 -0.57 1.34 17.57
N LEU A 76 -1.71 2.03 17.57
CA LEU A 76 -2.88 1.67 16.76
C LEU A 76 -2.56 1.72 15.27
N SER A 77 -1.79 2.72 14.82
CA SER A 77 -1.31 2.80 13.43
C SER A 77 -0.39 1.64 13.06
N CYS A 78 0.49 1.22 13.99
CA CYS A 78 1.35 0.05 13.82
C CYS A 78 0.53 -1.24 13.69
N LEU A 79 -0.41 -1.47 14.61
CA LEU A 79 -1.29 -2.64 14.60
C LEU A 79 -2.15 -2.70 13.33
N GLY A 80 -2.69 -1.57 12.89
CA GLY A 80 -3.41 -1.46 11.63
C GLY A 80 -2.54 -1.86 10.44
N THR A 81 -1.28 -1.44 10.41
CA THR A 81 -0.33 -1.79 9.34
C THR A 81 0.06 -3.26 9.37
N VAL A 82 0.25 -3.85 10.56
CA VAL A 82 0.47 -5.30 10.74
C VAL A 82 -0.73 -6.08 10.18
N ALA A 83 -1.95 -5.70 10.55
CA ALA A 83 -3.16 -6.34 10.06
C ALA A 83 -3.30 -6.23 8.53
N LYS A 84 -3.14 -5.03 7.97
CA LYS A 84 -3.15 -4.80 6.52
C LYS A 84 -2.12 -5.66 5.79
N THR A 85 -0.91 -5.71 6.31
CA THR A 85 0.18 -6.53 5.75
C THR A 85 -0.17 -8.01 5.80
N TYR A 86 -0.68 -8.50 6.93
CA TYR A 86 -1.14 -9.89 7.05
C TYR A 86 -2.20 -10.23 6.00
N TYR A 87 -3.25 -9.40 5.87
CA TYR A 87 -4.30 -9.64 4.87
C TYR A 87 -3.79 -9.56 3.43
N LEU A 88 -2.85 -8.65 3.13
CA LEU A 88 -2.20 -8.58 1.82
C LEU A 88 -1.48 -9.90 1.50
N LEU A 89 -0.69 -10.42 2.46
CA LEU A 89 0.09 -11.65 2.28
C LEU A 89 -0.82 -12.87 2.10
N GLN A 90 -1.86 -12.99 2.92
CA GLN A 90 -2.84 -14.08 2.82
C GLN A 90 -3.58 -14.09 1.48
N ASN A 91 -3.95 -12.91 0.97
CA ASN A 91 -4.69 -12.77 -0.29
C ASN A 91 -3.78 -12.56 -1.50
N MET A 92 -2.48 -12.80 -1.39
CA MET A 92 -1.53 -12.51 -2.47
C MET A 92 -1.88 -13.26 -3.77
N GLN A 93 -2.26 -14.54 -3.69
CA GLN A 93 -2.66 -15.32 -4.87
C GLN A 93 -3.85 -14.68 -5.58
N MET A 94 -4.90 -14.35 -4.83
CA MET A 94 -6.09 -13.68 -5.34
C MET A 94 -5.74 -12.34 -6.01
N LEU A 95 -4.88 -11.54 -5.38
CA LEU A 95 -4.43 -10.27 -5.95
C LEU A 95 -3.66 -10.46 -7.27
N LYS A 96 -2.81 -11.50 -7.38
CA LYS A 96 -2.11 -11.82 -8.63
C LYS A 96 -3.07 -12.20 -9.74
N GLU A 97 -4.01 -13.11 -9.44
CA GLU A 97 -5.04 -13.54 -10.38
C GLU A 97 -5.91 -12.37 -10.85
N LEU A 98 -6.27 -11.48 -9.94
CA LEU A 98 -6.99 -10.25 -10.25
C LEU A 98 -6.19 -9.37 -11.21
N PHE A 99 -4.90 -9.15 -10.96
CA PHE A 99 -4.04 -8.35 -11.85
C PHE A 99 -3.83 -8.97 -13.24
N ILE A 100 -3.89 -10.30 -13.35
CA ILE A 100 -3.92 -11.00 -14.64
C ILE A 100 -5.27 -10.77 -15.32
N SER A 101 -6.37 -10.93 -14.56
CA SER A 101 -7.74 -10.76 -15.05
C SER A 101 -7.99 -9.34 -15.59
N ILE A 102 -7.48 -8.31 -14.92
CA ILE A 102 -7.61 -6.89 -15.32
C ILE A 102 -7.09 -6.62 -16.74
N ASN A 103 -6.13 -7.40 -17.24
CA ASN A 103 -5.60 -7.22 -18.60
C ASN A 103 -6.33 -8.04 -19.67
N LYS A 104 -7.39 -8.78 -19.32
CA LYS A 104 -8.24 -9.48 -20.31
C LYS A 104 -8.87 -8.49 -21.28
N ASP A 105 -9.12 -8.96 -22.51
CA ASP A 105 -9.72 -8.16 -23.57
C ASP A 105 -11.09 -7.58 -23.20
N ILE A 106 -11.85 -8.21 -22.31
CA ILE A 106 -13.17 -7.73 -21.87
C ILE A 106 -13.09 -6.38 -21.14
N PHE A 107 -11.98 -6.11 -20.46
CA PHE A 107 -11.75 -4.87 -19.68
C PHE A 107 -10.97 -3.80 -20.47
N GLN A 108 -10.63 -4.07 -21.73
CA GLN A 108 -9.89 -3.15 -22.58
C GLN A 108 -10.85 -2.13 -23.23
N PRO A 109 -10.55 -0.83 -23.16
CA PRO A 109 -11.30 0.18 -23.91
C PRO A 109 -11.19 -0.12 -25.42
N LYS A 110 -12.32 -0.01 -26.14
CA LYS A 110 -12.43 -0.45 -27.54
C LYS A 110 -12.18 0.65 -28.56
N ASN A 111 -12.25 1.90 -28.15
CA ASN A 111 -12.10 3.05 -29.02
C ASN A 111 -11.48 4.25 -28.27
N ASN A 112 -11.07 5.28 -29.03
CA ASN A 112 -10.43 6.47 -28.46
C ASN A 112 -11.33 7.22 -27.47
N LYS A 113 -12.65 7.21 -27.68
CA LYS A 113 -13.61 7.85 -26.76
C LYS A 113 -13.59 7.17 -25.39
N GLN A 114 -13.53 5.84 -25.36
CA GLN A 114 -13.42 5.06 -24.12
C GLN A 114 -12.07 5.22 -23.44
N ILE A 115 -10.98 5.39 -24.20
CA ILE A 115 -9.66 5.73 -23.62
C ILE A 115 -9.73 7.09 -22.93
N LEU A 116 -10.28 8.11 -23.61
CA LEU A 116 -10.46 9.46 -23.05
C LEU A 116 -11.42 9.49 -21.84
N LEU A 117 -12.32 8.51 -21.73
CA LEU A 117 -13.23 8.37 -20.59
C LEU A 117 -12.50 7.91 -19.32
N VAL A 118 -11.58 6.94 -19.44
CA VAL A 118 -10.90 6.33 -18.27
C VAL A 118 -9.61 7.03 -17.88
N GLU A 119 -8.95 7.69 -18.83
CA GLU A 119 -7.66 8.37 -18.65
C GLU A 119 -7.65 9.39 -17.49
N PRO A 120 -8.69 10.24 -17.29
CA PRO A 120 -8.72 11.20 -16.18
C PRO A 120 -8.66 10.52 -14.80
N SER A 121 -9.41 9.42 -14.60
CA SER A 121 -9.44 8.68 -13.34
C SER A 121 -8.09 8.08 -12.99
N ILE A 122 -7.38 7.58 -14.00
CA ILE A 122 -6.04 7.00 -13.85
C ILE A 122 -5.02 8.09 -13.53
N LYS A 123 -5.03 9.21 -14.27
CA LYS A 123 -4.16 10.35 -14.00
C LYS A 123 -4.41 10.95 -12.62
N PHE A 124 -5.67 10.99 -12.19
CA PHE A 124 -6.05 11.42 -10.84
C PHE A 124 -5.42 10.51 -9.79
N TRP A 125 -5.60 9.19 -9.91
CA TRP A 125 -5.00 8.23 -8.97
C TRP A 125 -3.46 8.35 -8.94
N GLN A 126 -2.80 8.46 -10.09
CA GLN A 126 -1.34 8.59 -10.16
C GLN A 126 -0.82 9.87 -9.51
N ARG A 127 -1.49 11.00 -9.74
CA ARG A 127 -1.15 12.28 -9.10
C ARG A 127 -1.37 12.23 -7.61
N PHE A 128 -2.51 11.67 -7.19
CA PHE A 128 -2.84 11.51 -5.78
C PHE A 128 -1.80 10.61 -5.08
N TYR A 129 -1.46 9.47 -5.68
CA TYR A 129 -0.40 8.58 -5.19
C TYR A 129 0.93 9.31 -5.02
N LEU A 130 1.36 10.08 -6.03
CA LEU A 130 2.61 10.81 -5.98
C LEU A 130 2.63 11.85 -4.87
N ILE A 131 1.58 12.70 -4.79
CA ILE A 131 1.48 13.77 -3.80
C ILE A 131 1.44 13.17 -2.39
N PHE A 132 0.57 12.17 -2.17
CA PHE A 132 0.42 11.53 -0.87
C PHE A 132 1.71 10.85 -0.41
N ARG A 133 2.41 10.16 -1.33
CA ARG A 133 3.72 9.56 -1.05
C ARG A 133 4.77 10.59 -0.66
N VAL A 134 4.86 11.71 -1.37
CA VAL A 134 5.80 12.79 -1.03
C VAL A 134 5.49 13.35 0.35
N LEU A 135 4.21 13.63 0.65
CA LEU A 135 3.81 14.14 1.96
C LEU A 135 4.16 13.16 3.09
N CYS A 136 3.82 11.87 2.95
CA CYS A 136 4.15 10.87 3.95
C CYS A 136 5.66 10.75 4.18
N TYR A 137 6.46 10.69 3.11
CA TYR A 137 7.92 10.58 3.24
C TYR A 137 8.57 11.84 3.80
N CYS A 138 8.08 13.03 3.47
CA CYS A 138 8.52 14.27 4.10
C CYS A 138 8.22 14.26 5.60
N THR A 139 7.00 13.90 6.00
CA THR A 139 6.63 13.80 7.42
C THR A 139 7.51 12.78 8.15
N THR A 140 7.73 11.60 7.58
CA THR A 140 8.61 10.58 8.18
C THR A 140 10.06 11.05 8.29
N PHE A 141 10.55 11.80 7.29
CA PHE A 141 11.89 12.37 7.33
C PHE A 141 12.03 13.42 8.46
N PHE A 142 11.07 14.33 8.58
CA PHE A 142 11.09 15.33 9.66
C PHE A 142 10.96 14.66 11.03
N TRP A 143 10.09 13.67 11.18
CA TRP A 143 9.94 12.92 12.43
C TRP A 143 11.22 12.18 12.81
N SER A 144 11.86 11.55 11.82
CA SER A 144 13.14 10.84 12.04
C SER A 144 14.25 11.80 12.43
N SER A 145 14.34 12.97 11.78
CA SER A 145 15.43 13.94 12.03
C SER A 145 15.21 14.81 13.27
N TYR A 146 13.98 14.96 13.74
CA TYR A 146 13.63 15.83 14.87
C TYR A 146 14.51 15.60 16.12
N PRO A 147 14.72 14.37 16.64
CA PRO A 147 15.56 14.15 17.82
C PRO A 147 17.04 14.52 17.65
N ILE A 148 17.55 14.52 16.40
CA ILE A 148 18.95 14.92 16.12
C ILE A 148 19.06 16.45 16.07
N LEU A 149 18.04 17.10 15.51
CA LEU A 149 18.01 18.56 15.33
C LEU A 149 17.64 19.28 16.63
N ASP A 150 16.86 18.62 17.50
CA ASP A 150 16.44 19.13 18.79
C ASP A 150 17.57 19.06 19.82
N LYS A 151 18.52 19.99 19.72
CA LYS A 151 19.68 20.15 20.62
C LYS A 151 19.31 20.49 22.07
N TRP A 152 18.02 20.57 22.41
CA TRP A 152 17.53 21.02 23.71
C TRP A 152 17.50 19.92 24.78
N THR A 153 17.56 18.64 24.42
CA THR A 153 17.66 17.55 25.39
C THR A 153 19.11 17.08 25.49
N LYS A 154 19.73 17.29 26.66
CA LYS A 154 21.07 16.73 26.98
C LYS A 154 21.08 15.19 27.00
N ASP A 155 19.90 14.59 26.93
CA ASP A 155 19.67 13.16 26.95
C ASP A 155 19.35 12.65 25.54
N HIS A 156 20.08 11.62 25.11
CA HIS A 156 19.98 11.00 23.79
C HIS A 156 18.57 10.41 23.59
N ARG A 157 17.66 11.18 22.98
CA ARG A 157 16.25 10.79 22.80
C ARG A 157 16.06 9.98 21.52
N LEU A 158 15.45 8.80 21.66
CA LEU A 158 15.02 7.98 20.52
C LEU A 158 13.85 8.62 19.76
N PRO A 159 13.69 8.36 18.44
CA PRO A 159 12.58 8.88 17.63
C PRO A 159 11.19 8.54 18.19
N PHE A 160 11.06 7.36 18.79
CA PHE A 160 9.87 6.94 19.51
C PHE A 160 10.25 6.48 20.91
N LEU A 161 9.43 6.91 21.88
CA LEU A 161 9.47 6.36 23.23
C LEU A 161 9.15 4.87 23.13
N ALA A 162 10.07 4.04 23.60
CA ALA A 162 9.96 2.60 23.52
C ALA A 162 10.82 1.97 24.61
N TRP A 163 10.34 0.86 25.19
CA TRP A 163 11.09 0.11 26.18
C TRP A 163 11.90 -1.00 25.52
N TYR A 164 13.20 -1.06 25.81
CA TYR A 164 14.10 -2.12 25.36
C TYR A 164 14.66 -2.89 26.56
N PRO A 165 14.92 -4.21 26.43
CA PRO A 165 15.49 -5.02 27.51
C PRO A 165 17.00 -4.76 27.75
N TYR A 166 17.56 -3.72 27.13
CA TYR A 166 18.96 -3.31 27.23
C TYR A 166 19.03 -1.79 27.37
N ASP A 167 20.18 -1.26 27.81
CA ASP A 167 20.38 0.18 27.99
C ASP A 167 20.53 0.88 26.63
N SER A 168 19.41 1.35 26.09
CA SER A 168 19.35 2.07 24.82
C SER A 168 19.84 3.52 24.92
N THR A 169 20.31 3.98 26.09
CA THR A 169 20.85 5.35 26.26
C THR A 169 22.36 5.43 26.05
N LYS A 170 23.05 4.28 26.00
CA LYS A 170 24.51 4.21 25.87
C LYS A 170 24.94 3.73 24.49
N SER A 171 26.03 4.30 24.00
CA SER A 171 26.70 3.84 22.78
C SER A 171 27.32 2.45 22.99
N PRO A 172 27.25 1.51 22.02
CA PRO A 172 26.70 1.66 20.65
C PRO A 172 25.21 1.29 20.50
N PHE A 173 24.55 0.90 21.59
CA PHE A 173 23.16 0.40 21.55
C PHE A 173 22.15 1.49 21.23
N TYR A 174 22.43 2.73 21.62
CA TYR A 174 21.62 3.89 21.24
C TYR A 174 21.55 4.03 19.71
N GLU A 175 22.69 4.08 19.03
CA GLU A 175 22.78 4.30 17.59
C GLU A 175 22.15 3.14 16.81
N LEU A 176 22.37 1.89 17.25
CA LEU A 176 21.74 0.72 16.66
C LEU A 176 20.21 0.76 16.78
N THR A 177 19.71 1.13 17.96
CA THR A 177 18.27 1.23 18.23
C THR A 177 17.65 2.38 17.44
N TYR A 178 18.35 3.51 17.36
CA TYR A 178 17.93 4.66 16.58
C TYR A 178 17.78 4.29 15.10
N ILE A 179 18.80 3.65 14.51
CA ILE A 179 18.75 3.19 13.11
C ILE A 179 17.62 2.17 12.91
N HIS A 180 17.46 1.21 13.84
CA HIS A 180 16.39 0.23 13.78
C HIS A 180 15.01 0.89 13.77
N GLN A 181 14.76 1.84 14.68
CA GLN A 181 13.49 2.56 14.73
C GLN A 181 13.24 3.31 13.43
N VAL A 182 14.21 4.12 12.97
CA VAL A 182 14.09 4.87 11.71
C VAL A 182 13.74 3.94 10.55
N VAL A 183 14.52 2.88 10.34
CA VAL A 183 14.26 1.91 9.25
C VAL A 183 12.88 1.25 9.41
N SER A 184 12.47 0.92 10.64
CA SER A 184 11.17 0.31 10.92
C SER A 184 10.00 1.24 10.59
N ILE A 185 10.11 2.53 10.91
CA ILE A 185 9.06 3.53 10.58
C ILE A 185 8.99 3.74 9.07
N TRP A 186 10.13 3.86 8.39
CA TRP A 186 10.16 3.98 6.93
C TRP A 186 9.51 2.78 6.25
N TYR A 187 9.79 1.57 6.76
CA TYR A 187 9.16 0.33 6.31
C TYR A 187 7.64 0.37 6.55
N LEU A 188 7.21 0.70 7.77
CA LEU A 188 5.81 0.77 8.17
C LEU A 188 5.01 1.76 7.33
N VAL A 189 5.49 3.00 7.20
CA VAL A 189 4.84 4.05 6.41
C VAL A 189 4.75 3.65 4.96
N SER A 190 5.83 3.09 4.39
CA SER A 190 5.84 2.63 3.01
C SER A 190 4.89 1.44 2.81
N ALA A 191 4.82 0.49 3.74
CA ALA A 191 3.92 -0.65 3.67
C ALA A 191 2.45 -0.19 3.74
N SER A 192 2.07 0.58 4.77
CA SER A 192 0.69 1.05 4.92
C SER A 192 0.25 1.88 3.72
N LEU A 193 1.05 2.88 3.32
CA LEU A 193 0.72 3.74 2.18
C LEU A 193 0.50 2.93 0.92
N ASN A 194 1.39 1.98 0.61
CA ASN A 194 1.29 1.26 -0.65
C ASN A 194 0.16 0.23 -0.65
N ILE A 195 -0.19 -0.36 0.49
CA ILE A 195 -1.36 -1.23 0.61
C ILE A 195 -2.65 -0.43 0.42
N ASP A 196 -2.78 0.72 1.10
CA ASP A 196 -3.97 1.58 0.98
C ASP A 196 -4.14 2.08 -0.46
N MET A 197 -3.05 2.50 -1.08
CA MET A 197 -3.05 3.01 -2.45
C MET A 197 -3.31 1.92 -3.50
N LEU A 198 -2.90 0.67 -3.22
CA LEU A 198 -3.25 -0.48 -4.05
C LEU A 198 -4.77 -0.69 -4.05
N ILE A 199 -5.40 -0.70 -2.86
CA ILE A 199 -6.86 -0.85 -2.73
C ILE A 199 -7.58 0.32 -3.44
N ALA A 200 -7.10 1.55 -3.26
CA ALA A 200 -7.64 2.71 -3.97
C ALA A 200 -7.52 2.57 -5.50
N ALA A 201 -6.45 1.94 -5.99
CA ALA A 201 -6.28 1.69 -7.42
C ALA A 201 -7.28 0.67 -7.96
N LEU A 202 -7.54 -0.40 -7.19
CA LEU A 202 -8.53 -1.41 -7.54
C LEU A 202 -9.95 -0.80 -7.57
N ASN A 203 -10.28 0.06 -6.60
CA ASN A 203 -11.55 0.78 -6.60
C ASN A 203 -11.69 1.73 -7.80
N MET A 204 -10.62 2.45 -8.15
CA MET A 204 -10.58 3.29 -9.35
C MET A 204 -10.78 2.44 -10.61
N PHE A 205 -10.13 1.28 -10.69
CA PHE A 205 -10.31 0.35 -11.81
C PHE A 205 -11.77 -0.10 -11.94
N VAL A 206 -12.39 -0.55 -10.85
CA VAL A 206 -13.81 -0.95 -10.85
C VAL A 206 -14.71 0.20 -11.32
N GLY A 207 -14.48 1.42 -10.82
CA GLY A 207 -15.20 2.61 -11.28
C GLY A 207 -15.05 2.85 -12.78
N ALA A 208 -13.83 2.78 -13.30
CA ALA A 208 -13.56 2.93 -14.73
C ALA A 208 -14.24 1.82 -15.58
N GLN A 209 -14.32 0.58 -15.09
CA GLN A 209 -15.04 -0.49 -15.77
C GLN A 209 -16.55 -0.26 -15.79
N CYS A 210 -17.12 0.28 -14.71
CA CYS A 210 -18.52 0.70 -14.67
C CYS A 210 -18.82 1.83 -15.68
N ASP A 211 -17.91 2.79 -15.83
CA ASP A 211 -18.05 3.87 -16.82
C ASP A 211 -18.00 3.33 -18.26
N LEU A 212 -17.10 2.39 -18.54
CA LEU A 212 -17.02 1.70 -19.83
C LEU A 212 -18.30 0.90 -20.13
N LEU A 213 -18.83 0.18 -19.14
CA LEU A 213 -20.09 -0.54 -19.27
C LEU A 213 -21.25 0.41 -19.55
N CYS A 214 -21.32 1.55 -18.86
CA CYS A 214 -22.33 2.59 -19.11
C CYS A 214 -22.24 3.17 -20.52
N ASP A 215 -21.04 3.44 -21.03
CA ASP A 215 -20.86 3.89 -22.42
C ASP A 215 -21.29 2.81 -23.42
N ASN A 216 -20.91 1.54 -23.21
CA ASN A 216 -21.34 0.43 -24.06
C ASN A 216 -22.88 0.30 -24.11
N LEU A 217 -23.56 0.38 -22.95
CA LEU A 217 -25.01 0.33 -22.86
C LEU A 217 -25.69 1.53 -23.54
N ARG A 218 -25.16 2.75 -23.39
CA ARG A 218 -25.71 3.95 -24.04
C ARG A 218 -25.62 3.89 -25.56
N ASN A 219 -24.59 3.25 -26.11
CA ASN A 219 -24.38 3.16 -27.55
C ASN A 219 -24.91 1.85 -28.17
N ILE A 220 -25.59 1.00 -27.39
CA ILE A 220 -26.02 -0.34 -27.81
C ILE A 220 -26.94 -0.34 -29.04
N GLY A 221 -27.76 0.71 -29.19
CA GLY A 221 -28.76 0.85 -30.25
C GLY A 221 -28.23 1.44 -31.56
N GLN A 222 -26.94 1.81 -31.65
CA GLN A 222 -26.38 2.41 -32.86
C GLN A 222 -26.37 1.46 -34.06
N ASN A 223 -26.32 0.14 -33.81
CA ASN A 223 -26.41 -0.90 -34.84
C ASN A 223 -27.58 -1.85 -34.53
N SER A 224 -28.74 -1.59 -35.14
CA SER A 224 -29.98 -2.35 -34.89
C SER A 224 -29.85 -3.87 -35.11
N LYS A 225 -28.96 -4.29 -36.01
CA LYS A 225 -28.68 -5.71 -36.30
C LYS A 225 -27.84 -6.42 -35.23
N GLU A 226 -27.18 -5.69 -34.32
CA GLU A 226 -26.24 -6.27 -33.34
C GLU A 226 -26.67 -6.06 -31.87
N ILE A 227 -27.84 -5.46 -31.62
CA ILE A 227 -28.30 -5.12 -30.26
C ILE A 227 -28.23 -6.31 -29.31
N GLY A 228 -28.77 -7.47 -29.71
CA GLY A 228 -28.76 -8.67 -28.86
C GLY A 228 -27.36 -9.16 -28.51
N LYS A 229 -26.44 -9.15 -29.47
CA LYS A 229 -25.04 -9.55 -29.26
C LYS A 229 -24.30 -8.56 -28.36
N ASN A 230 -24.54 -7.27 -28.54
CA ASN A 230 -23.92 -6.23 -27.71
C ASN A 230 -24.48 -6.24 -26.28
N LEU A 231 -25.75 -6.61 -26.09
CA LEU A 231 -26.35 -6.76 -24.76
C LEU A 231 -25.73 -7.93 -24.01
N VAL A 232 -25.56 -9.08 -24.67
CA VAL A 232 -24.88 -10.25 -24.08
C VAL A 232 -23.47 -9.88 -23.63
N LYS A 233 -22.69 -9.17 -24.46
CA LYS A 233 -21.36 -8.69 -24.07
C LYS A 233 -21.37 -7.77 -22.86
N CYS A 234 -22.36 -6.88 -22.74
CA CYS A 234 -22.49 -6.00 -21.58
C CYS A 234 -22.82 -6.80 -20.31
N ILE A 235 -23.69 -7.82 -20.41
CA ILE A 235 -24.01 -8.72 -19.30
C ILE A 235 -22.79 -9.54 -18.88
N GLU A 236 -22.03 -10.07 -19.83
CA GLU A 236 -20.76 -10.78 -19.57
C GLU A 236 -19.74 -9.87 -18.90
N HIS A 237 -19.58 -8.63 -19.38
CA HIS A 237 -18.67 -7.65 -18.79
C HIS A 237 -19.08 -7.31 -17.34
N HIS A 238 -20.37 -7.05 -17.10
CA HIS A 238 -20.88 -6.81 -15.75
C HIS A 238 -20.62 -8.01 -14.81
N ARG A 239 -20.85 -9.24 -15.30
CA ARG A 239 -20.61 -10.45 -14.53
C ARG A 239 -19.13 -10.64 -14.18
N GLU A 240 -18.22 -10.32 -15.10
CA GLU A 240 -16.77 -10.41 -14.83
C GLU A 240 -16.27 -9.28 -13.91
N ILE A 241 -16.94 -8.12 -13.83
CA ILE A 241 -16.63 -7.08 -12.83
C ILE A 241 -16.95 -7.55 -11.41
N LEU A 242 -18.03 -8.32 -11.24
CA LEU A 242 -18.52 -8.80 -9.93
C LEU A 242 -17.80 -10.04 -9.40
N ARG A 243 -16.98 -10.69 -10.24
CA ARG A 243 -16.29 -11.94 -9.91
C ARG A 243 -14.98 -11.69 -9.19
#